data_AF-A0AAV8G8W0-F1
#
_entry.id   AF-A0AAV8G8W0-F1
#
_cell.length_a   1.000
_cell.length_b   1.000
_cell.length_c   1.000
_cell.angle_alpha   90.00
_cell.angle_beta   90.00
_cell.angle_gamma   90.00
#
_symmetry.space_group_name_H-M   'P 1'
#
loop_
_entity.id
_entity.type
_entity.pdbx_description
1 polymer ?
#
loop_
_entity_poly.entity_id
_entity_poly.type
_entity_poly.pdbx_seq_one_letter_code
_entity_poly.pdbx_strand_id
1 'polypeptide(L)'
;MSIKDAARELKVSVPTLQLRCRELVIPKWPYRKVRSLETLIETMEELAPRRFEHAISKVRDEIKAIKLNPSMEIKYETERLRQEIYDFKYSRQRSSGLTS
;
A
#
# COMPACT_ATOMS: atom_id res chain seq x y z
N MET A 1 -2.83 -9.88 2.71
CA MET A 1 -2.91 -11.34 2.51
C MET A 1 -1.68 -11.85 1.75
N SER A 2 -0.92 -12.78 2.33
CA SER A 2 0.24 -13.38 1.66
C SER A 2 -0.19 -14.45 0.66
N ILE A 3 0.72 -14.88 -0.23
CA ILE A 3 0.45 -15.99 -1.16
C ILE A 3 0.22 -17.31 -0.42
N LYS A 4 0.81 -17.49 0.78
CA LYS A 4 0.60 -18.67 1.62
C LYS A 4 -0.82 -18.70 2.19
N ASP A 5 -1.33 -17.54 2.60
CA ASP A 5 -2.70 -17.42 3.12
C ASP A 5 -3.70 -17.66 1.99
N ALA A 6 -3.45 -17.08 0.82
CA ALA A 6 -4.25 -17.30 -0.39
C ALA A 6 -4.30 -18.78 -0.79
N ALA A 7 -3.15 -19.46 -0.79
CA ALA A 7 -3.06 -20.88 -1.10
C ALA A 7 -3.85 -21.73 -0.08
N ARG A 8 -3.78 -21.38 1.21
CA ARG A 8 -4.54 -22.04 2.27
C ARG A 8 -6.05 -21.88 2.09
N GLU A 9 -6.50 -20.66 1.79
CA GLU A 9 -7.92 -20.35 1.58
C GLU A 9 -8.47 -21.05 0.33
N LEU A 10 -7.69 -21.10 -0.74
CA LEU A 10 -8.02 -21.82 -1.98
C LEU A 10 -7.79 -23.34 -1.89
N LYS A 11 -7.30 -23.84 -0.75
CA LYS A 11 -6.96 -25.27 -0.52
C LYS A 11 -6.03 -25.86 -1.58
N VAL A 12 -5.09 -25.06 -2.09
CA VAL A 12 -4.08 -25.48 -3.06
C VAL A 12 -2.67 -25.34 -2.49
N SER A 13 -1.70 -26.02 -3.10
CA SER A 13 -0.30 -25.80 -2.76
C SER A 13 0.19 -24.43 -3.25
N VAL A 14 1.15 -23.83 -2.55
CA VAL A 14 1.77 -22.56 -2.98
C VAL A 14 2.39 -22.66 -4.39
N PRO A 15 3.11 -23.75 -4.76
CA PRO A 15 3.60 -23.93 -6.13
C PRO A 15 2.47 -23.97 -7.17
N THR A 16 1.38 -24.67 -6.88
CA THR A 16 0.22 -24.74 -7.79
C THR A 16 -0.38 -23.35 -8.01
N LEU A 17 -0.56 -22.58 -6.93
CA LEU A 17 -1.08 -21.21 -7.03
C LEU A 17 -0.13 -20.30 -7.82
N GLN A 18 1.19 -20.42 -7.60
CA GLN A 18 2.20 -19.66 -8.34
C GLN A 18 2.18 -19.98 -9.84
N LEU A 19 2.03 -21.25 -10.20
CA LEU A 19 1.94 -21.66 -11.60
C LEU A 19 0.71 -21.04 -12.27
N ARG A 20 -0.46 -21.12 -11.62
CA ARG A 20 -1.70 -20.49 -12.12
C ARG A 20 -1.59 -18.97 -12.23
N CYS A 21 -0.97 -18.31 -11.26
CA CYS A 21 -0.71 -16.87 -11.34
C CYS A 21 0.17 -16.51 -12.54
N ARG A 22 1.21 -17.30 -12.83
CA ARG A 22 2.07 -17.08 -14.02
C ARG A 22 1.30 -17.28 -15.32
N GLU A 23 0.47 -18.31 -15.41
CA GLU A 23 -0.42 -18.56 -16.55
C GLU A 23 -1.39 -17.40 -16.80
N LEU A 24 -1.90 -16.79 -15.73
CA LEU A 24 -2.81 -15.64 -15.78
C LEU A 24 -2.10 -14.28 -15.91
N VAL A 25 -0.80 -14.26 -16.20
CA VAL A 25 0.02 -13.03 -16.33
C VAL A 25 -0.04 -12.16 -15.05
N ILE A 26 -0.09 -12.81 -13.89
CA ILE A 26 0.07 -12.20 -12.57
C ILE A 26 1.50 -12.54 -12.09
N PRO A 27 2.51 -11.74 -12.46
CA PRO A 27 3.91 -12.11 -12.25
C PRO A 27 4.30 -12.14 -10.77
N LYS A 28 3.65 -11.33 -9.93
CA LYS A 28 3.92 -11.25 -8.49
C LYS A 28 2.64 -11.00 -7.70
N TRP A 29 2.52 -11.66 -6.56
CA TRP A 29 1.45 -11.40 -5.60
C TRP A 29 1.61 -9.97 -5.03
N PRO A 30 0.57 -9.12 -5.04
CA PRO A 30 0.70 -7.68 -4.80
C PRO A 30 0.85 -7.31 -3.31
N TYR A 31 1.12 -8.30 -2.46
CA TYR A 31 1.20 -8.13 -1.00
C TYR A 31 2.13 -6.99 -0.58
N ARG A 32 3.32 -6.88 -1.18
CA ARG A 32 4.28 -5.83 -0.81
C ARG A 32 3.76 -4.43 -1.16
N LYS A 33 3.12 -4.27 -2.32
CA LYS A 33 2.53 -3.00 -2.76
C LYS A 33 1.38 -2.60 -1.83
N VAL A 34 0.45 -3.53 -1.60
CA VAL A 34 -0.71 -3.32 -0.70
C VAL A 34 -0.24 -2.92 0.69
N ARG A 35 0.71 -3.66 1.27
CA ARG A 35 1.22 -3.37 2.62
C ARG A 35 1.87 -1.97 2.70
N SER A 36 2.61 -1.59 1.67
CA SER A 36 3.24 -0.27 1.60
C SER A 36 2.21 0.86 1.54
N LEU A 37 1.09 0.66 0.84
CA LEU A 37 -0.01 1.63 0.78
C LEU A 37 -0.84 1.67 2.08
N GLU A 38 -1.05 0.52 2.73
CA GLU A 38 -1.69 0.45 4.05
C GLU A 38 -0.90 1.26 5.09
N THR A 39 0.42 1.06 5.18
CA THR A 39 1.28 1.85 6.07
C THR A 39 1.29 3.34 5.74
N LEU A 40 1.14 3.70 4.45
CA LEU A 40 1.04 5.09 4.05
C LEU A 40 -0.26 5.73 4.58
N ILE A 41 -1.39 5.00 4.52
CA ILE A 41 -2.67 5.44 5.11
C ILE A 41 -2.54 5.60 6.63
N GLU A 42 -1.98 4.59 7.32
CA GLU A 42 -1.76 4.63 8.77
C GLU A 42 -0.98 5.91 9.16
N THR A 43 0.09 6.22 8.42
CA THR A 43 0.91 7.42 8.65
C THR A 43 0.10 8.71 8.44
N MET A 44 -0.76 8.79 7.43
CA MET A 44 -1.61 9.96 7.17
C MET A 44 -2.66 10.15 8.28
N GLU A 45 -3.28 9.06 8.72
CA GLU A 45 -4.28 9.05 9.78
C GLU A 45 -3.69 9.47 11.13
N GLU A 46 -2.45 9.08 11.42
CA GLU A 46 -1.72 9.51 12.62
C GLU A 46 -1.29 10.99 12.56
N LEU A 47 -0.82 11.46 11.40
CA LEU A 47 -0.27 12.80 11.28
C LEU A 47 -1.37 13.88 11.23
N ALA A 48 -2.31 13.75 10.29
CA ALA A 48 -3.33 14.78 10.06
C ALA A 48 -4.52 14.20 9.26
N PRO A 49 -5.42 13.45 9.92
CA PRO A 49 -6.46 12.68 9.23
C PRO A 49 -7.41 13.58 8.43
N ARG A 50 -7.78 14.76 8.95
CA ARG A 50 -8.63 15.74 8.23
C ARG A 50 -7.94 16.38 7.03
N ARG A 51 -6.61 16.58 7.10
CA ARG A 51 -5.84 17.18 5.99
C ARG A 51 -5.68 16.19 4.85
N PHE A 52 -5.50 14.92 5.18
CA PHE A 52 -5.22 13.87 4.22
C PHE A 52 -6.46 13.03 3.86
N GLU A 53 -7.67 13.41 4.26
CA GLU A 53 -8.90 12.62 4.06
C GLU A 53 -9.10 12.19 2.60
N HIS A 54 -8.97 13.14 1.65
CA HIS A 54 -9.10 12.85 0.22
C HIS A 54 -7.97 11.95 -0.29
N ALA A 55 -6.75 12.16 0.20
CA ALA A 55 -5.59 11.36 -0.13
C ALA A 55 -5.73 9.92 0.38
N ILE A 56 -6.17 9.74 1.62
CA ILE A 56 -6.49 8.44 2.23
C ILE A 56 -7.55 7.71 1.40
N SER A 57 -8.63 8.40 0.99
CA SER A 57 -9.66 7.80 0.15
C SER A 57 -9.10 7.30 -1.18
N LYS A 58 -8.29 8.13 -1.87
CA LYS A 58 -7.66 7.73 -3.14
C LYS A 58 -6.74 6.53 -2.99
N VAL A 59 -5.91 6.49 -1.95
CA VAL A 59 -5.00 5.37 -1.70
C VAL A 59 -5.78 4.10 -1.35
N ARG A 60 -6.90 4.21 -0.62
CA ARG A 60 -7.79 3.06 -0.37
C ARG A 60 -8.37 2.48 -1.66
N ASP A 61 -8.82 3.33 -2.57
CA ASP A 61 -9.37 2.88 -3.85
C ASP A 61 -8.30 2.27 -4.75
N GLU A 62 -7.08 2.80 -4.70
CA GLU A 62 -5.93 2.20 -5.39
C GLU A 62 -5.56 0.82 -4.83
N ILE A 63 -5.59 0.64 -3.50
CA ILE A 63 -5.42 -0.69 -2.88
C ILE A 63 -6.48 -1.67 -3.40
N LYS A 64 -7.75 -1.25 -3.51
CA LYS A 64 -8.81 -2.10 -4.08
C LYS A 64 -8.51 -2.44 -5.53
N ALA A 65 -8.08 -1.47 -6.34
CA ALA A 65 -7.72 -1.69 -7.73
C ALA A 65 -6.56 -2.68 -7.88
N ILE A 66 -5.51 -2.58 -7.05
CA ILE A 66 -4.38 -3.52 -7.03
C ILE A 66 -4.80 -4.92 -6.54
N LYS A 67 -5.76 -5.02 -5.62
CA LYS A 67 -6.31 -6.31 -5.18
C LYS A 67 -7.10 -6.99 -6.31
N LEU A 68 -7.84 -6.22 -7.11
CA LEU A 68 -8.60 -6.72 -8.26
C LEU A 68 -7.70 -7.04 -9.46
N ASN A 69 -6.68 -6.21 -9.69
CA ASN A 69 -5.69 -6.38 -10.73
C ASN A 69 -4.28 -6.37 -10.12
N PRO A 70 -3.76 -7.55 -9.72
CA PRO A 70 -2.41 -7.72 -9.17
C PRO A 70 -1.26 -7.19 -10.04
N SER A 71 -1.49 -7.06 -11.34
CA SER A 71 -0.50 -6.57 -12.31
C SER A 71 -0.45 -5.04 -12.38
N MET A 72 -1.35 -4.35 -11.67
CA MET A 72 -1.36 -2.89 -11.57
C MET A 72 -0.13 -2.40 -10.78
N GLU A 73 0.50 -1.35 -11.30
CA GLU A 73 1.57 -0.62 -10.60
C GLU A 73 1.00 0.47 -9.69
N ILE A 74 1.79 0.86 -8.69
CA ILE A 74 1.45 2.01 -7.85
C ILE A 74 1.51 3.25 -8.74
N LYS A 75 0.49 4.10 -8.65
CA LYS A 75 0.38 5.30 -9.45
C LYS A 75 1.40 6.35 -9.03
N TYR A 76 1.88 7.12 -9.99
CA TYR A 76 2.84 8.20 -9.78
C TYR A 76 2.35 9.22 -8.75
N GLU A 77 1.05 9.54 -8.74
CA GLU A 77 0.45 10.46 -7.77
C GLU A 77 0.60 9.96 -6.34
N THR A 78 0.52 8.65 -6.13
CA THR A 78 0.66 8.02 -4.81
C THR A 78 2.12 7.95 -4.38
N GLU A 79 3.06 7.83 -5.32
CA GLU A 79 4.49 7.96 -5.03
C GLU A 79 4.85 9.39 -4.63
N ARG A 80 4.36 10.40 -5.35
CA ARG A 80 4.55 11.81 -5.00
C ARG A 80 4.02 12.13 -3.61
N LEU A 81 2.83 11.61 -3.29
CA LEU A 81 2.21 11.79 -1.97
C LEU A 81 3.08 11.26 -0.82
N ARG A 82 3.85 10.18 -1.04
CA ARG A 82 4.79 9.66 -0.02
C ARG A 82 5.84 10.68 0.37
N GLN A 83 6.40 11.39 -0.61
CA GLN A 83 7.40 12.42 -0.36
C GLN A 83 6.79 13.57 0.43
N GLU A 84 5.61 14.07 0.00
CA GLU A 84 4.92 15.17 0.68
C GLU A 84 4.59 14.85 2.15
N ILE A 85 4.20 13.60 2.45
CA ILE A 85 3.93 13.15 3.83
C ILE A 85 5.22 13.04 4.63
N TYR A 86 6.29 12.52 4.03
CA TYR A 86 7.58 12.39 4.70
C TYR A 86 8.16 13.75 5.06
N ASP A 87 8.11 14.71 4.13
CA ASP A 87 8.52 16.09 4.36
C ASP A 87 7.67 16.74 5.45
N PHE A 88 6.34 16.56 5.41
CA PHE A 88 5.45 17.06 6.45
C PHE A 88 5.77 16.48 7.84
N LYS A 89 6.03 15.17 7.92
CA LYS A 89 6.42 14.49 9.16
C LYS A 89 7.73 15.05 9.70
N TYR A 90 8.73 15.23 8.84
CA TYR A 90 10.05 15.74 9.20
C TYR A 90 9.98 17.21 9.67
N SER A 91 9.29 18.08 8.93
CA SER A 91 9.09 19.48 9.31
C SER A 91 8.40 19.61 10.66
N ARG A 92 7.38 18.78 10.92
CA ARG A 92 6.68 18.76 12.21
C ARG A 92 7.60 18.35 13.36
N GLN A 93 8.39 17.29 13.18
CA GLN A 93 9.35 16.83 14.20
C GLN A 93 10.43 17.88 14.52
N ARG A 94 10.93 18.58 13.50
CA ARG A 94 11.91 19.68 13.67
C ARG A 94 11.33 20.85 14.47
N SER A 95 10.05 21.13 14.28
CA SER A 95 9.33 22.19 15.00
C SER A 95 9.14 21.84 16.48
N SER A 96 8.86 20.57 16.80
CA SER A 96 8.70 20.09 18.18
C SER A 96 10.03 19.80 18.90
N GLY A 97 11.16 19.78 18.20
CA GLY A 97 12.50 19.65 18.78
C GLY A 97 13.17 20.98 19.15
N LEU A 98 12.56 22.13 18.83
CA LEU A 98 13.11 23.47 19.10
C LEU A 98 12.56 24.12 20.38
N THR A 99 11.76 23.39 21.16
CA THR A 99 11.28 23.80 22.48
C THR A 99 11.97 22.96 23.55
N SER A 100 13.21 23.31 23.91
CA SER A 100 13.89 22.88 25.14
C SER A 100 14.91 23.93 25.54
#